data_AF-E9RTI7-F1
#
_entry.id   AF-E9RTI7-F1
#
_cell.length_a   1.000
_cell.length_b   1.000
_cell.length_c   1.000
_cell.angle_alpha   90.00
_cell.angle_beta   90.00
_cell.angle_gamma   90.00
#
_symmetry.space_group_name_H-M   'P 1'
#
loop_
_entity.id
_entity.type
_entity.pdbx_description
1 polymer ?
#
loop_
_entity_poly.entity_id
_entity_poly.type
_entity_poly.pdbx_seq_one_letter_code
_entity_poly.pdbx_strand_id
1 'polypeptide(L)'
;MCEFKSGIIFKNRVVLAPLGDESHSSLLDSLGVEDSEFNASKKFVRAELTPPNKGIIISDISKWRYRVDQDIVPEWYSNDPERYEKEFRNIVADFMSENFTEEFGYYWTNIHMDGKVWHFMYGILKEMIFGKNNNYSESNVRKYLEECKLRHDIEDKYSGKIVPFENNLLSMDGFDDYGFVTDNILSIPTFDLFRKCGNRLPLINCPYLLSTPSQTPSRNDTTLVMAVHSDGHEDFDGCNWIDYGVRPFFITES
;
A
#
# COMPACT_ATOMS: atom_id res chain seq x y z
N MET A 1 9.13 0.52 -14.56
CA MET A 1 7.89 0.88 -13.85
C MET A 1 8.23 2.12 -13.03
N CYS A 2 7.47 3.20 -13.18
CA CYS A 2 7.69 4.44 -12.44
C CYS A 2 7.36 4.21 -10.96
N GLU A 3 7.97 5.00 -10.08
CA GLU A 3 7.80 4.87 -8.65
C GLU A 3 6.68 5.81 -8.15
N PHE A 4 5.98 5.36 -7.10
CA PHE A 4 4.97 6.18 -6.43
C PHE A 4 5.64 7.25 -5.57
N LYS A 5 5.30 8.54 -5.64
CA LYS A 5 4.28 9.21 -6.46
C LYS A 5 4.90 9.91 -7.68
N SER A 6 4.38 9.63 -8.87
CA SER A 6 4.83 10.20 -10.14
C SER A 6 4.01 11.41 -10.57
N GLY A 7 4.64 12.31 -11.34
CA GLY A 7 3.96 13.44 -11.96
C GLY A 7 4.79 14.18 -13.00
N ILE A 8 4.14 15.10 -13.69
CA ILE A 8 4.71 15.99 -14.70
C ILE A 8 4.67 17.43 -14.20
N ILE A 9 5.83 18.07 -14.13
CA ILE A 9 5.98 19.48 -13.79
C ILE A 9 6.05 20.27 -15.11
N PHE A 10 5.13 21.21 -15.27
CA PHE A 10 5.21 22.27 -16.26
C PHE A 10 5.67 23.56 -15.57
N LYS A 11 6.13 24.53 -16.36
CA LYS A 11 6.57 25.83 -15.85
C LYS A 11 5.53 26.54 -14.95
N ASN A 12 4.25 26.28 -15.15
CA ASN A 12 3.13 26.97 -14.51
C ASN A 12 2.18 26.06 -13.70
N ARG A 13 2.42 24.75 -13.65
CA ARG A 13 1.59 23.80 -12.90
C ARG A 13 2.29 22.45 -12.74
N VAL A 14 1.87 21.66 -11.76
CA VAL A 14 2.18 20.23 -11.65
C VAL A 14 0.92 19.42 -11.91
N VAL A 15 1.07 18.29 -12.58
CA VAL A 15 0.01 17.29 -12.74
C VAL A 15 0.52 15.96 -12.22
N LEU A 16 -0.16 15.36 -11.24
CA LEU A 16 0.19 14.05 -10.70
C LEU A 16 -0.43 12.94 -11.54
N ALA A 17 0.22 11.77 -11.54
CA ALA A 17 -0.35 10.56 -12.11
C ALA A 17 -1.59 10.12 -11.31
N PRO A 18 -2.62 9.53 -11.93
CA PRO A 18 -3.77 8.99 -11.20
C PRO A 18 -3.38 7.80 -10.31
N LEU A 19 -4.20 7.48 -9.30
CA LEU A 19 -4.00 6.24 -8.52
C LEU A 19 -4.09 5.01 -9.43
N GLY A 20 -3.14 4.08 -9.26
CA GLY A 20 -3.11 2.82 -10.01
C GLY A 20 -2.42 2.91 -11.37
N ASP A 21 -2.05 4.10 -11.85
CA ASP A 21 -1.21 4.27 -13.03
C ASP A 21 -0.19 5.39 -12.80
N GLU A 22 1.01 5.02 -12.37
CA GLU A 22 2.12 5.96 -12.12
C GLU A 22 2.96 6.22 -13.39
N SER A 23 2.56 5.74 -14.56
CA SER A 23 3.31 5.89 -15.81
C SER A 23 3.39 7.34 -16.29
N HIS A 24 4.62 7.88 -16.42
CA HIS A 24 4.80 9.19 -17.06
C HIS A 24 4.35 9.22 -18.51
N SER A 25 4.51 8.12 -19.25
CA SER A 25 4.08 8.03 -20.65
C SER A 25 2.56 8.10 -20.76
N SER A 26 1.82 7.32 -19.96
CA SER A 26 0.36 7.37 -19.91
C SER A 26 -0.14 8.78 -19.52
N LEU A 27 0.53 9.40 -18.54
CA LEU A 27 0.19 10.74 -18.09
C LEU A 27 0.43 11.80 -19.18
N LEU A 28 1.58 11.76 -19.86
CA LEU A 28 1.90 12.67 -20.97
C LEU A 28 0.92 12.52 -22.13
N ASP A 29 0.59 11.27 -22.50
CA ASP A 29 -0.40 10.97 -23.54
C ASP A 29 -1.78 11.54 -23.17
N SER A 30 -2.22 11.36 -21.92
CA SER A 30 -3.50 11.91 -21.43
C SER A 30 -3.55 13.44 -21.47
N LEU A 31 -2.39 14.10 -21.38
CA LEU A 31 -2.23 15.55 -21.45
C LEU A 31 -2.05 16.06 -22.89
N GLY A 32 -1.99 15.17 -23.89
CA GLY A 32 -1.70 15.52 -25.28
C GLY A 32 -0.29 16.08 -25.47
N VAL A 33 0.66 15.67 -24.62
CA VAL A 33 2.05 16.11 -24.68
C VAL A 33 2.90 14.99 -25.23
N GLU A 34 3.45 15.21 -26.42
CA GLU A 34 4.37 14.25 -27.04
C GLU A 34 5.64 14.08 -26.18
N ASP A 35 5.97 12.83 -25.90
CA ASP A 35 7.23 12.42 -25.29
C ASP A 35 8.38 12.47 -26.29
N SER A 36 9.06 13.61 -26.37
CA SER A 36 10.23 13.80 -27.24
C SER A 36 11.33 14.58 -26.53
N GLU A 37 12.58 14.40 -26.97
CA GLU A 37 13.74 15.11 -26.43
C GLU A 37 13.58 16.64 -26.49
N PHE A 38 12.99 17.14 -27.58
CA PHE A 38 12.66 18.55 -27.73
C PHE A 38 11.67 19.03 -26.65
N ASN A 39 10.64 18.23 -26.35
CA ASN A 39 9.67 18.59 -25.33
C ASN A 39 10.23 18.42 -23.91
N ALA A 40 11.01 17.37 -23.63
CA ALA A 40 11.69 17.19 -22.35
C ALA A 40 12.67 18.33 -22.03
N SER A 41 13.35 18.89 -23.05
CA SER A 41 14.26 20.04 -22.87
C SER A 41 13.57 21.41 -22.80
N LYS A 42 12.24 21.50 -23.01
CA LYS A 42 11.55 22.80 -23.12
C LYS A 42 10.24 22.91 -22.34
N LYS A 43 9.44 21.85 -22.30
CA LYS A 43 8.03 21.90 -21.91
C LYS A 43 7.75 21.32 -20.52
N PHE A 44 8.42 20.23 -20.14
CA PHE A 44 8.07 19.50 -18.93
C PHE A 44 9.26 18.87 -18.22
N VAL A 45 9.04 18.49 -16.96
CA VAL A 45 9.94 17.64 -16.17
C VAL A 45 9.16 16.48 -15.58
N ARG A 46 9.62 15.24 -15.79
CA ARG A 46 9.17 14.06 -15.06
C ARG A 46 9.77 14.07 -13.68
N ALA A 47 8.91 13.96 -12.69
CA ALA A 47 9.32 13.88 -11.31
C ALA A 47 8.65 12.70 -10.60
N GLU A 48 9.35 12.19 -9.60
CA GLU A 48 8.88 11.19 -8.66
C GLU A 48 9.18 11.69 -7.25
N LEU A 49 8.25 11.43 -6.32
CA LEU A 49 8.46 11.65 -4.90
C LEU A 49 8.14 10.34 -4.16
N THR A 50 9.20 9.63 -3.76
CA THR A 50 9.07 8.27 -3.25
C THR A 50 9.28 8.20 -1.74
N PRO A 51 8.49 7.42 -0.99
CA PRO A 51 8.79 7.11 0.40
C PRO A 51 10.22 6.56 0.57
N PRO A 52 10.84 6.75 1.75
CA PRO A 52 12.24 6.35 1.97
C PRO A 52 12.46 4.84 1.86
N ASN A 53 11.44 4.04 2.20
CA ASN A 53 11.45 2.59 2.06
C ASN A 53 10.34 2.17 1.11
N LYS A 54 10.64 1.26 0.18
CA LYS A 54 9.67 0.76 -0.78
C LYS A 54 8.47 0.14 -0.05
N GLY A 55 7.25 0.46 -0.51
CA GLY A 55 6.00 -0.03 0.07
C GLY A 55 5.58 0.59 1.40
N ILE A 56 6.51 1.17 2.19
CA ILE A 56 6.20 1.78 3.49
C ILE A 56 5.87 3.27 3.30
N ILE A 57 4.58 3.58 3.25
CA ILE A 57 4.09 4.95 3.01
C ILE A 57 3.88 5.69 4.34
N ILE A 58 4.90 6.44 4.75
CA ILE A 58 4.84 7.30 5.95
C ILE A 58 4.20 8.66 5.64
N SER A 59 3.54 9.27 6.64
CA SER A 59 2.89 10.57 6.47
C SER A 59 3.83 11.77 6.37
N ASP A 60 5.07 11.61 6.83
CA ASP A 60 6.08 12.66 6.75
C ASP A 60 6.71 12.76 5.36
N ILE A 61 6.03 13.51 4.48
CA ILE A 61 6.44 13.74 3.08
C ILE A 61 7.79 14.46 2.97
N SER A 62 8.23 15.17 4.01
CA SER A 62 9.56 15.81 4.00
C SER A 62 10.70 14.79 3.93
N LYS A 63 10.46 13.56 4.43
CA LYS A 63 11.41 12.45 4.37
C LYS A 63 11.40 11.71 3.03
N TRP A 64 10.45 12.01 2.15
CA TRP A 64 10.35 11.34 0.86
C TRP A 64 11.43 11.86 -0.09
N ARG A 65 11.96 10.95 -0.91
CA ARG A 65 13.03 11.23 -1.86
C ARG A 65 12.43 11.77 -3.15
N TYR A 66 12.77 13.01 -3.47
CA TYR A 66 12.44 13.61 -4.75
C TYR A 66 13.47 13.18 -5.80
N ARG A 67 13.00 12.88 -7.01
CA ARG A 67 13.83 12.50 -8.15
C ARG A 67 13.26 13.11 -9.43
N VAL A 68 14.15 13.64 -10.27
CA VAL A 68 13.84 13.95 -11.66
C VAL A 68 14.13 12.71 -12.51
N ASP A 69 13.15 12.25 -13.29
CA ASP A 69 13.23 11.04 -14.10
C ASP A 69 13.35 11.35 -15.61
N GLN A 70 14.35 12.17 -15.96
CA GLN A 70 14.75 12.46 -17.34
C GLN A 70 16.17 13.03 -17.37
N ASP A 71 16.91 12.77 -18.47
CA ASP A 71 18.32 13.15 -18.60
C ASP A 71 18.53 14.65 -18.89
N ILE A 72 17.52 15.27 -19.51
CA ILE A 72 17.54 16.68 -19.93
C ILE A 72 16.35 17.39 -19.30
N VAL A 73 16.57 18.59 -18.78
CA VAL A 73 15.51 19.42 -18.19
C VAL A 73 15.47 20.80 -18.85
N PRO A 74 14.31 21.47 -18.82
CA PRO A 74 14.23 22.83 -19.33
C PRO A 74 15.02 23.83 -18.48
N GLU A 75 15.55 24.86 -19.13
CA GLU A 75 16.31 25.94 -18.48
C GLU A 75 15.51 26.60 -17.33
N TRP A 76 14.19 26.75 -17.51
CA TRP A 76 13.34 27.32 -16.47
C TRP A 76 13.30 26.48 -15.19
N TYR A 77 13.52 25.16 -15.29
CA TYR A 77 13.61 24.27 -14.14
C TYR A 77 15.00 24.34 -13.51
N SER A 78 16.06 24.25 -14.33
CA SER A 78 17.45 24.33 -13.86
C SER A 78 17.79 25.63 -13.15
N ASN A 79 17.12 26.73 -13.52
CA ASN A 79 17.32 28.03 -12.89
C ASN A 79 16.69 28.14 -11.49
N ASP A 80 15.73 27.27 -11.14
CA ASP A 80 15.03 27.31 -9.84
C ASP A 80 14.47 25.93 -9.41
N PRO A 81 15.32 24.89 -9.30
CA PRO A 81 14.86 23.52 -9.07
C PRO A 81 14.20 23.34 -7.70
N GLU A 82 14.68 24.06 -6.68
CA GLU A 82 14.15 23.98 -5.31
C GLU A 82 12.69 24.44 -5.23
N ARG A 83 12.31 25.47 -5.99
CA ARG A 83 10.93 25.93 -6.07
C ARG A 83 10.02 24.84 -6.64
N TYR A 84 10.39 24.22 -7.76
CA TYR A 84 9.56 23.20 -8.41
C TYR A 84 9.47 21.92 -7.58
N GLU A 85 10.56 21.51 -6.93
CA GLU A 85 10.52 20.41 -5.97
C GLU A 85 9.55 20.72 -4.83
N LYS A 86 9.61 21.94 -4.25
CA LYS A 86 8.70 22.35 -3.18
C LYS A 86 7.24 22.36 -3.64
N GLU A 87 6.96 22.87 -4.84
CA GLU A 87 5.62 22.86 -5.43
C GLU A 87 5.12 21.42 -5.63
N PHE A 88 5.97 20.52 -6.15
CA PHE A 88 5.65 19.11 -6.32
C PHE A 88 5.32 18.43 -4.97
N ARG A 89 6.16 18.64 -3.94
CA ARG A 89 5.94 18.09 -2.60
C ARG A 89 4.63 18.56 -1.99
N ASN A 90 4.28 19.84 -2.15
CA ASN A 90 3.02 20.39 -1.65
C ASN A 90 1.82 19.73 -2.35
N ILE A 91 1.87 19.59 -3.68
CA ILE A 91 0.77 19.00 -4.45
C ILE A 91 0.63 17.49 -4.14
N VAL A 92 1.73 16.78 -3.88
CA VAL A 92 1.66 15.40 -3.36
C VAL A 92 1.04 15.38 -1.96
N ALA A 93 1.37 16.31 -1.08
CA ALA A 93 0.77 16.39 0.25
C ALA A 93 -0.73 16.62 0.21
N ASP A 94 -1.19 17.55 -0.63
CA ASP A 94 -2.61 17.82 -0.86
C ASP A 94 -3.30 16.54 -1.37
N PHE A 95 -2.74 15.90 -2.40
CA PHE A 95 -3.25 14.63 -2.93
C PHE A 95 -3.36 13.54 -1.85
N MET A 96 -2.34 13.36 -1.01
CA MET A 96 -2.39 12.34 0.04
C MET A 96 -3.50 12.64 1.06
N SER A 97 -3.68 13.91 1.42
CA SER A 97 -4.72 14.34 2.37
C SER A 97 -6.15 14.24 1.80
N GLU A 98 -6.31 14.41 0.48
CA GLU A 98 -7.61 14.29 -0.19
C GLU A 98 -8.05 12.83 -0.36
N ASN A 99 -7.09 11.91 -0.52
CA ASN A 99 -7.38 10.51 -0.86
C ASN A 99 -7.30 9.56 0.35
N PHE A 100 -6.59 9.94 1.41
CA PHE A 100 -6.33 9.07 2.56
C PHE A 100 -6.50 9.79 3.88
N THR A 101 -6.76 9.01 4.93
CA THR A 101 -6.72 9.53 6.32
C THR A 101 -5.32 9.36 6.89
N GLU A 102 -4.73 10.44 7.42
CA GLU A 102 -3.41 10.43 8.04
C GLU A 102 -3.52 10.12 9.53
N GLU A 103 -3.03 8.95 9.95
CA GLU A 103 -3.00 8.56 11.36
C GLU A 103 -1.80 7.70 11.69
N PHE A 104 -1.30 7.85 12.92
CA PHE A 104 -0.20 7.04 13.48
C PHE A 104 1.10 7.11 12.66
N GLY A 105 1.28 8.18 11.88
CA GLY A 105 2.43 8.34 10.98
C GLY A 105 2.28 7.63 9.63
N TYR A 106 1.08 7.15 9.29
CA TYR A 106 0.77 6.43 8.05
C TYR A 106 -0.51 6.96 7.39
N TYR A 107 -0.77 6.51 6.17
CA TYR A 107 -2.01 6.79 5.45
C TYR A 107 -2.93 5.57 5.42
N TRP A 108 -4.24 5.82 5.51
CA TRP A 108 -5.27 4.79 5.63
C TRP A 108 -6.40 5.02 4.62
N THR A 109 -6.86 3.93 3.99
CA THR A 109 -8.09 3.86 3.20
C THR A 109 -9.22 3.39 4.10
N ASN A 110 -10.23 4.23 4.28
CA ASN A 110 -11.37 3.93 5.16
C ASN A 110 -12.57 3.46 4.35
N ILE A 111 -13.03 2.26 4.62
CA ILE A 111 -14.16 1.63 3.94
C ILE A 111 -15.31 1.47 4.93
N HIS A 112 -16.44 2.11 4.65
CA HIS A 112 -17.67 1.96 5.44
C HIS A 112 -18.42 0.71 4.96
N MET A 113 -18.66 -0.23 5.87
CA MET A 113 -19.28 -1.52 5.55
C MET A 113 -19.87 -2.16 6.81
N ASP A 114 -21.11 -2.65 6.70
CA ASP A 114 -21.81 -3.36 7.78
C ASP A 114 -21.90 -2.55 9.10
N GLY A 115 -22.11 -1.24 8.98
CA GLY A 115 -22.20 -0.30 10.11
C GLY A 115 -20.86 0.02 10.78
N LYS A 116 -19.73 -0.38 10.18
CA LYS A 116 -18.39 -0.21 10.73
C LYS A 116 -17.48 0.53 9.75
N VAL A 117 -16.38 1.05 10.26
CA VAL A 117 -15.30 1.61 9.45
C VAL A 117 -14.13 0.65 9.46
N TRP A 118 -13.73 0.21 8.27
CA TRP A 118 -12.57 -0.65 8.06
C TRP A 118 -11.41 0.22 7.58
N HIS A 119 -10.36 0.29 8.38
CA HIS A 119 -9.19 1.12 8.12
C HIS A 119 -8.08 0.24 7.55
N PHE A 120 -7.84 0.32 6.24
CA PHE A 120 -6.78 -0.43 5.57
C PHE A 120 -5.56 0.46 5.36
N MET A 121 -4.37 0.02 5.76
CA MET A 121 -3.15 0.78 5.51
C MET A 121 -2.91 0.94 4.00
N TYR A 122 -2.58 2.17 3.58
CA TYR A 122 -2.08 2.45 2.25
C TYR A 122 -0.57 2.23 2.24
N GLY A 123 -0.15 1.04 1.80
CA GLY A 123 1.23 0.55 1.90
C GLY A 123 1.34 -0.66 2.79
N ILE A 124 2.53 -0.89 3.34
CA ILE A 124 2.86 -1.97 4.25
C ILE A 124 3.61 -1.43 5.46
N LEU A 125 3.55 -2.16 6.58
CA LEU A 125 4.35 -1.87 7.76
C LEU A 125 5.82 -2.25 7.58
N LYS A 126 6.02 -3.41 6.98
CA LYS A 126 7.33 -4.02 6.70
C LYS A 126 7.15 -5.24 5.81
N GLU A 127 8.25 -5.69 5.23
CA GLU A 127 8.34 -6.99 4.59
C GLU A 127 8.81 -8.04 5.61
N MET A 128 8.27 -9.25 5.52
CA MET A 128 8.73 -10.41 6.29
C MET A 128 8.20 -11.73 5.73
N ILE A 129 8.93 -12.81 6.03
CA ILE A 129 8.48 -14.19 5.90
C ILE A 129 7.20 -14.43 6.73
N PHE A 130 6.21 -15.07 6.11
CA PHE A 130 4.93 -15.38 6.75
C PHE A 130 5.11 -16.25 8.00
N GLY A 131 5.80 -17.39 7.89
CA GLY A 131 5.95 -18.34 8.98
C GLY A 131 6.60 -19.66 8.58
N LYS A 132 6.72 -20.59 9.53
CA LYS A 132 7.23 -21.95 9.25
C LYS A 132 6.23 -22.80 8.46
N ASN A 133 4.96 -22.44 8.53
CA ASN A 133 3.84 -23.04 7.82
C ASN A 133 2.88 -21.91 7.40
N ASN A 134 1.80 -22.25 6.69
CA ASN A 134 0.78 -21.32 6.23
C ASN A 134 -0.36 -21.08 7.24
N ASN A 135 -0.24 -21.53 8.50
CA ASN A 135 -1.23 -21.27 9.54
C ASN A 135 -1.04 -19.86 10.11
N TYR A 136 -1.94 -18.94 9.78
CA TYR A 136 -1.88 -17.55 10.25
C TYR A 136 -1.86 -17.42 11.78
N SER A 137 -2.56 -18.30 12.51
CA SER A 137 -2.62 -18.25 13.97
C SER A 137 -1.26 -18.39 14.66
N GLU A 138 -0.31 -19.08 14.02
CA GLU A 138 1.06 -19.34 14.48
C GLU A 138 2.11 -18.51 13.71
N SER A 139 1.67 -17.65 12.78
CA SER A 139 2.55 -16.95 11.84
C SER A 139 3.42 -15.89 12.52
N ASN A 140 4.58 -15.63 11.92
CA ASN A 140 5.43 -14.52 12.32
C ASN A 140 4.72 -13.17 12.15
N VAL A 141 3.83 -13.07 11.15
CA VAL A 141 3.06 -11.86 10.85
C VAL A 141 2.11 -11.55 11.99
N ARG A 142 1.29 -12.52 12.42
CA ARG A 142 0.34 -12.32 13.52
C ARG A 142 1.05 -11.94 14.81
N LYS A 143 2.13 -12.66 15.15
CA LYS A 143 2.97 -12.32 16.31
C LYS A 143 3.51 -10.89 16.24
N TYR A 144 4.00 -10.47 15.06
CA TYR A 144 4.48 -9.10 14.87
C TYR A 144 3.37 -8.07 15.09
N LEU A 145 2.17 -8.30 14.55
CA LEU A 145 1.03 -7.40 14.73
C LEU A 145 0.58 -7.30 16.20
N GLU A 146 0.62 -8.41 16.94
CA GLU A 146 0.30 -8.45 18.38
C GLU A 146 1.29 -7.64 19.23
N GLU A 147 2.56 -7.57 18.83
CA GLU A 147 3.64 -6.95 19.61
C GLU A 147 4.03 -5.54 19.12
N CYS A 148 3.56 -5.11 17.95
CA CYS A 148 4.02 -3.86 17.35
C CYS A 148 3.46 -2.61 18.04
N LYS A 149 4.25 -1.52 18.03
CA LYS A 149 3.87 -0.22 18.59
C LYS A 149 2.53 0.30 18.03
N LEU A 150 2.30 0.12 16.72
CA LEU A 150 1.08 0.60 16.06
C LEU A 150 -0.19 0.03 16.71
N ARG A 151 -0.16 -1.24 17.17
CA ARG A 151 -1.28 -1.85 17.89
C ARG A 151 -1.65 -1.05 19.13
N HIS A 152 -0.65 -0.68 19.93
CA HIS A 152 -0.84 0.11 21.14
C HIS A 152 -1.31 1.53 20.83
N ASP A 153 -0.73 2.18 19.81
CA ASP A 153 -1.13 3.52 19.39
C ASP A 153 -2.63 3.54 18.94
N ILE A 154 -3.09 2.49 18.24
CA ILE A 154 -4.50 2.31 17.86
C ILE A 154 -5.38 2.06 19.08
N GLU A 155 -4.96 1.17 19.98
CA GLU A 155 -5.68 0.84 21.23
C GLU A 155 -5.92 2.08 22.08
N ASP A 156 -4.89 2.91 22.24
CA ASP A 156 -4.94 4.14 23.02
C ASP A 156 -5.90 5.17 22.40
N LYS A 157 -5.89 5.32 21.07
CA LYS A 157 -6.74 6.30 20.37
C LYS A 157 -8.20 5.87 20.25
N TYR A 158 -8.44 4.59 19.98
CA TYR A 158 -9.77 4.04 19.67
C TYR A 158 -10.34 3.17 20.78
N SER A 159 -9.80 3.28 21.99
CA SER A 159 -10.26 2.50 23.15
C SER A 159 -11.80 2.51 23.29
N GLY A 160 -12.39 1.31 23.41
CA GLY A 160 -13.84 1.11 23.50
C GLY A 160 -14.62 1.25 22.19
N LYS A 161 -13.98 1.59 21.06
CA LYS A 161 -14.58 1.64 19.72
C LYS A 161 -14.05 0.58 18.76
N ILE A 162 -12.95 -0.09 19.13
CA ILE A 162 -12.34 -1.15 18.32
C ILE A 162 -13.27 -2.36 18.29
N VAL A 163 -13.46 -2.91 17.09
CA VAL A 163 -14.23 -4.12 16.86
C VAL A 163 -13.26 -5.26 16.56
N PRO A 164 -13.28 -6.36 17.36
CA PRO A 164 -12.50 -7.55 17.06
C PRO A 164 -12.89 -8.16 15.71
N PHE A 165 -11.92 -8.73 15.00
CA PHE A 165 -12.13 -9.42 13.74
C PHE A 165 -11.94 -10.92 13.91
N GLU A 166 -12.92 -11.70 13.49
CA GLU A 166 -12.81 -13.15 13.39
C GLU A 166 -12.27 -13.52 12.00
N ASN A 167 -11.01 -13.94 11.97
CA ASN A 167 -10.29 -14.31 10.77
C ASN A 167 -10.53 -15.80 10.47
N ASN A 168 -11.32 -16.07 9.43
CA ASN A 168 -11.61 -17.42 8.95
C ASN A 168 -10.44 -17.94 8.11
N LEU A 169 -9.79 -19.01 8.57
CA LEU A 169 -8.62 -19.60 7.92
C LEU A 169 -8.99 -20.74 6.96
N LEU A 170 -10.18 -20.67 6.37
CA LEU A 170 -10.64 -21.55 5.30
C LEU A 170 -9.66 -21.52 4.12
N SER A 171 -9.20 -22.70 3.68
CA SER A 171 -8.34 -22.82 2.50
C SER A 171 -9.08 -22.51 1.19
N MET A 172 -8.33 -22.34 0.11
CA MET A 172 -8.89 -22.07 -1.21
C MET A 172 -9.77 -23.21 -1.76
N ASP A 173 -9.62 -24.44 -1.26
CA ASP A 173 -10.46 -25.59 -1.61
C ASP A 173 -11.50 -25.95 -0.54
N GLY A 174 -11.66 -25.10 0.48
CA GLY A 174 -12.75 -25.18 1.47
C GLY A 174 -12.46 -26.06 2.69
N PHE A 175 -11.20 -26.41 2.96
CA PHE A 175 -10.81 -27.10 4.19
C PHE A 175 -10.60 -26.10 5.32
N ASP A 176 -11.04 -26.48 6.53
CA ASP A 176 -11.12 -25.62 7.70
C ASP A 176 -10.24 -26.12 8.87
N ASP A 177 -9.19 -26.89 8.57
CA ASP A 177 -8.33 -27.53 9.59
C ASP A 177 -7.78 -26.54 10.63
N TYR A 178 -7.54 -25.28 10.24
CA TYR A 178 -7.04 -24.22 11.12
C TYR A 178 -8.13 -23.43 11.84
N GLY A 179 -9.40 -23.60 11.46
CA GLY A 179 -10.55 -22.94 12.06
C GLY A 179 -10.51 -21.41 11.94
N PHE A 180 -10.75 -20.75 13.07
CA PHE A 180 -10.84 -19.30 13.17
C PHE A 180 -9.82 -18.76 14.17
N VAL A 181 -9.34 -17.55 13.93
CA VAL A 181 -8.57 -16.79 14.93
C VAL A 181 -9.17 -15.41 15.12
N THR A 182 -9.33 -15.00 16.37
CA THR A 182 -9.83 -13.67 16.71
C THR A 182 -8.65 -12.73 16.92
N ASP A 183 -8.57 -11.70 16.09
CA ASP A 183 -7.63 -10.60 16.27
C ASP A 183 -8.36 -9.40 16.87
N ASN A 184 -7.90 -8.92 18.03
CA ASN A 184 -8.61 -7.90 18.79
C ASN A 184 -8.47 -6.49 18.22
N ILE A 185 -7.38 -6.20 17.49
CA ILE A 185 -7.05 -4.83 17.05
C ILE A 185 -6.56 -4.81 15.61
N LEU A 186 -5.40 -5.40 15.34
CA LEU A 186 -4.78 -5.43 14.02
C LEU A 186 -4.85 -6.84 13.43
N SER A 187 -5.14 -6.93 12.13
CA SER A 187 -5.06 -8.16 11.36
C SER A 187 -4.57 -7.87 9.93
N ILE A 188 -4.31 -8.91 9.13
CA ILE A 188 -4.15 -8.81 7.67
C ILE A 188 -5.39 -9.39 6.97
N PRO A 189 -5.74 -8.94 5.75
CA PRO A 189 -6.97 -9.37 5.10
C PRO A 189 -6.97 -10.88 4.79
N THR A 190 -8.15 -11.50 4.87
CA THR A 190 -8.41 -12.77 4.17
C THR A 190 -8.59 -12.52 2.68
N PHE A 191 -8.47 -13.57 1.87
CA PHE A 191 -8.84 -13.53 0.45
C PHE A 191 -10.30 -13.09 0.24
N ASP A 192 -11.23 -13.54 1.11
CA ASP A 192 -12.63 -13.14 1.05
C ASP A 192 -12.83 -11.65 1.34
N LEU A 193 -12.16 -11.13 2.37
CA LEU A 193 -12.21 -9.70 2.69
C LEU A 193 -11.58 -8.87 1.57
N PHE A 194 -10.47 -9.33 1.01
CA PHE A 194 -9.84 -8.71 -0.14
C PHE A 194 -10.81 -8.64 -1.32
N ARG A 195 -11.46 -9.74 -1.71
CA ARG A 195 -12.48 -9.73 -2.78
C ARG A 195 -13.65 -8.79 -2.48
N LYS A 196 -14.11 -8.73 -1.23
CA LYS A 196 -15.21 -7.85 -0.80
C LYS A 196 -14.84 -6.36 -0.88
N CYS A 197 -13.56 -6.03 -0.74
CA CYS A 197 -13.07 -4.65 -0.69
C CYS A 197 -12.26 -4.22 -1.92
N GLY A 198 -11.90 -5.14 -2.83
CA GLY A 198 -10.88 -4.94 -3.85
C GLY A 198 -11.11 -3.73 -4.74
N ASN A 199 -12.35 -3.49 -5.19
CA ASN A 199 -12.69 -2.33 -6.02
C ASN A 199 -12.66 -0.97 -5.28
N ARG A 200 -12.49 -0.98 -3.95
CA ARG A 200 -12.39 0.20 -3.09
C ARG A 200 -11.00 0.34 -2.48
N LEU A 201 -10.14 -0.65 -2.65
CA LEU A 201 -8.75 -0.62 -2.17
C LEU A 201 -7.85 -0.12 -3.30
N PRO A 202 -7.05 0.92 -3.07
CA PRO A 202 -6.02 1.29 -4.02
C PRO A 202 -4.97 0.18 -4.11
N LEU A 203 -4.43 -0.01 -5.31
CA LEU A 203 -3.22 -0.79 -5.54
C LEU A 203 -2.05 -0.14 -4.80
N ILE A 204 -1.10 -0.96 -4.35
CA ILE A 204 0.13 -0.51 -3.70
C ILE A 204 1.33 -1.12 -4.43
N ASN A 205 2.43 -0.38 -4.53
CA ASN A 205 3.60 -0.78 -5.33
C ASN A 205 4.49 -1.85 -4.65
N CYS A 206 3.89 -2.77 -3.90
CA CYS A 206 4.56 -3.88 -3.22
C CYS A 206 3.58 -5.05 -3.02
N PRO A 207 4.02 -6.30 -3.22
CA PRO A 207 3.21 -7.46 -2.87
C PRO A 207 2.99 -7.57 -1.35
N TYR A 208 1.86 -8.12 -0.94
CA TYR A 208 1.51 -8.27 0.47
C TYR A 208 0.79 -9.58 0.78
N LEU A 209 0.96 -10.05 2.01
CA LEU A 209 0.42 -11.32 2.52
C LEU A 209 -1.07 -11.18 2.87
N LEU A 210 -1.81 -12.26 2.64
CA LEU A 210 -3.15 -12.49 3.19
C LEU A 210 -3.08 -13.53 4.32
N SER A 211 -4.07 -13.56 5.20
CA SER A 211 -4.15 -14.59 6.25
C SER A 211 -4.65 -15.95 5.73
N THR A 212 -5.16 -15.99 4.50
CA THR A 212 -5.75 -17.18 3.90
C THR A 212 -4.67 -18.18 3.48
N PRO A 213 -4.69 -19.42 3.99
CA PRO A 213 -3.82 -20.48 3.50
C PRO A 213 -4.28 -20.94 2.11
N SER A 214 -3.35 -21.31 1.24
CA SER A 214 -3.73 -21.91 -0.05
C SER A 214 -4.38 -23.29 0.15
N GLN A 215 -3.80 -24.10 1.05
CA GLN A 215 -4.14 -25.48 1.40
C GLN A 215 -3.85 -25.74 2.89
N THR A 216 -4.29 -26.87 3.43
CA THR A 216 -4.20 -27.20 4.86
C THR A 216 -3.67 -28.64 5.08
N PRO A 217 -3.38 -29.08 6.32
CA PRO A 217 -2.78 -30.39 6.60
C PRO A 217 -3.59 -31.58 6.09
N SER A 218 -4.92 -31.48 6.01
CA SER A 218 -5.77 -32.52 5.41
C SER A 218 -5.47 -32.78 3.92
N ARG A 219 -4.75 -31.86 3.27
CA ARG A 219 -4.26 -31.95 1.90
C ARG A 219 -2.77 -32.26 1.79
N ASN A 220 -2.10 -32.52 2.92
CA ASN A 220 -0.65 -32.69 3.01
C ASN A 220 0.14 -31.49 2.49
N ASP A 221 -0.44 -30.29 2.54
CA ASP A 221 0.24 -29.04 2.18
C ASP A 221 0.00 -27.97 3.25
N THR A 222 1.09 -27.49 3.82
CA THR A 222 1.11 -26.43 4.82
C THR A 222 2.13 -25.34 4.44
N THR A 223 2.52 -25.29 3.17
CA THR A 223 3.72 -24.57 2.72
C THR A 223 3.41 -23.29 1.96
N LEU A 224 2.17 -23.12 1.50
CA LEU A 224 1.78 -22.05 0.60
C LEU A 224 0.70 -21.16 1.20
N VAL A 225 0.91 -19.85 1.17
CA VAL A 225 -0.03 -18.82 1.67
C VAL A 225 -0.42 -17.88 0.54
N MET A 226 -1.64 -17.34 0.60
CA MET A 226 -2.11 -16.38 -0.39
C MET A 226 -1.41 -15.02 -0.26
N ALA A 227 -1.08 -14.42 -1.40
CA ALA A 227 -0.52 -13.08 -1.50
C ALA A 227 -1.22 -12.29 -2.62
N VAL A 228 -1.07 -10.97 -2.59
CA VAL A 228 -1.54 -10.06 -3.65
C VAL A 228 -0.35 -9.26 -4.15
N HIS A 229 -0.10 -9.30 -5.46
CA HIS A 229 0.95 -8.55 -6.14
C HIS A 229 0.56 -7.08 -6.37
N SER A 230 1.52 -6.26 -6.78
CA SER A 230 1.35 -4.81 -6.93
C SER A 230 0.33 -4.40 -8.01
N ASP A 231 0.08 -5.27 -8.98
CA ASP A 231 -0.95 -5.11 -10.01
C ASP A 231 -2.34 -5.62 -9.58
N GLY A 232 -2.44 -6.12 -8.35
CA GLY A 232 -3.66 -6.70 -7.79
C GLY A 232 -3.84 -8.19 -8.10
N HIS A 233 -2.92 -8.82 -8.85
CA HIS A 233 -2.96 -10.25 -9.12
C HIS A 233 -2.74 -11.06 -7.84
N GLU A 234 -3.56 -12.08 -7.63
CA GLU A 234 -3.50 -12.96 -6.47
C GLU A 234 -2.82 -14.27 -6.85
N ASP A 235 -1.85 -14.68 -6.03
CA ASP A 235 -1.12 -15.94 -6.19
C ASP A 235 -0.84 -16.58 -4.82
N PHE A 236 -0.24 -17.76 -4.81
CA PHE A 236 0.23 -18.45 -3.63
C PHE A 236 1.76 -18.57 -3.62
N ASP A 237 2.35 -18.36 -2.46
CA ASP A 237 3.80 -18.34 -2.30
C ASP A 237 4.28 -19.11 -1.07
N GLY A 238 5.54 -19.54 -1.13
CA GLY A 238 6.20 -20.27 -0.06
C GLY A 238 6.26 -19.46 1.23
N CYS A 239 5.53 -19.92 2.25
CA CYS A 239 5.34 -19.21 3.52
C CYS A 239 6.66 -18.95 4.28
N ASN A 240 7.72 -19.71 3.98
CA ASN A 240 9.02 -19.65 4.63
C ASN A 240 10.17 -19.15 3.71
N TRP A 241 9.88 -18.75 2.46
CA TRP A 241 10.90 -18.45 1.45
C TRP A 241 10.91 -17.00 0.98
N ILE A 242 9.75 -16.36 0.89
CA ILE A 242 9.62 -15.02 0.30
C ILE A 242 9.21 -14.03 1.39
N ASP A 243 9.90 -12.89 1.41
CA ASP A 243 9.52 -11.73 2.21
C ASP A 243 8.45 -10.93 1.46
N TYR A 244 7.30 -10.75 2.09
CA TYR A 244 6.22 -9.94 1.55
C TYR A 244 5.70 -8.94 2.57
N GLY A 245 5.01 -7.92 2.05
CA GLY A 245 4.47 -6.86 2.85
C GLY A 245 3.40 -7.31 3.84
N VAL A 246 3.46 -6.79 5.06
CA VAL A 246 2.36 -6.84 6.02
C VAL A 246 1.51 -5.60 5.81
N ARG A 247 0.35 -5.75 5.16
CA ARG A 247 -0.65 -4.70 4.98
C ARG A 247 -1.75 -4.86 6.04
N PRO A 248 -1.65 -4.18 7.20
CA PRO A 248 -2.62 -4.35 8.25
C PRO A 248 -3.94 -3.62 7.97
N PHE A 249 -4.98 -4.04 8.67
CA PHE A 249 -6.20 -3.27 8.86
C PHE A 249 -6.69 -3.36 10.32
N PHE A 250 -7.55 -2.42 10.70
CA PHE A 250 -8.35 -2.49 11.94
C PHE A 250 -9.78 -2.02 11.68
N ILE A 251 -10.68 -2.29 12.62
CA ILE A 251 -12.10 -1.98 12.51
C ILE A 251 -12.53 -1.12 13.69
N THR A 252 -13.33 -0.09 13.43
CA THR A 252 -14.00 0.71 14.45
C THR A 252 -15.51 0.76 14.22
N GLU A 253 -16.26 0.98 15.29
CA GLU A 253 -17.66 1.41 15.18
C GLU A 253 -17.74 2.75 14.45
N SER A 254 -18.78 2.93 13.61
CA SER A 254 -18.97 4.17 12.82
C SER A 254 -19.29 5.40 13.66
#